data_AF-A0A5C5WTX2-F1
#
_entry.id   AF-A0A5C5WTX2-F1
#
_cell.length_a   1.000
_cell.length_b   1.000
_cell.length_c   1.000
_cell.angle_alpha   90.00
_cell.angle_beta   90.00
_cell.angle_gamma   90.00
#
_symmetry.space_group_name_H-M   'P 1'
#
loop_
_entity.id
_entity.type
_entity.pdbx_description
1 polymer ?
#
loop_
_entity_poly.entity_id
_entity_poly.type
_entity_poly.pdbx_seq_one_letter_code
_entity_poly.pdbx_strand_id
1 'polypeptide(L)'
;MRTAIHFSDQEMQTARKLRAAGLPWVPMPGQFVLDEHRVVERESPFQDGVFFVLNYEYFMKIAGGEERFRQIMLWLPMWEDCRASLRALGVGDHEVADRLKQCNGFVDGLERSHLYELLLERLERSP
;
A
#
# COMPACT_ATOMS: atom_id res chain seq x y z
N MET A 1 20.36 9.23 -8.22
CA MET A 1 19.49 10.05 -7.35
C MET A 1 18.49 9.10 -6.72
N ARG A 2 18.53 8.85 -5.41
CA ARG A 2 17.50 8.03 -4.76
C ARG A 2 16.21 8.86 -4.77
N THR A 3 15.23 8.46 -5.57
CA THR A 3 13.91 9.11 -5.57
C THR A 3 13.35 9.05 -4.15
N ALA A 4 12.94 10.19 -3.60
CA ALA A 4 12.24 10.22 -2.33
C ALA A 4 11.01 9.29 -2.42
N ILE A 5 10.66 8.59 -1.34
CA ILE A 5 9.44 7.78 -1.32
C ILE A 5 8.25 8.71 -1.56
N HIS A 6 7.53 8.46 -2.64
CA HIS A 6 6.34 9.19 -3.03
C HIS A 6 5.30 8.19 -3.56
N PHE A 7 4.03 8.45 -3.29
CA PHE A 7 2.88 7.71 -3.85
C PHE A 7 2.05 8.68 -4.67
N SER A 8 1.83 8.34 -5.93
CA SER A 8 0.96 9.10 -6.83
C SER A 8 -0.50 9.08 -6.35
N ASP A 9 -1.29 10.05 -6.80
CA ASP A 9 -2.73 10.08 -6.54
C ASP A 9 -3.41 8.79 -7.00
N GLN A 10 -3.01 8.27 -8.16
CA GLN A 10 -3.53 7.02 -8.70
C GLN A 10 -3.24 5.84 -7.76
N GLU A 11 -2.04 5.73 -7.22
CA GLU A 11 -1.70 4.68 -6.23
C GLU A 11 -2.55 4.82 -4.97
N MET A 12 -2.73 6.03 -4.44
CA MET A 12 -3.59 6.25 -3.28
C MET A 12 -5.05 5.87 -3.56
N GLN A 13 -5.59 6.23 -4.73
CA GLN A 13 -6.95 5.85 -5.11
C GLN A 13 -7.09 4.34 -5.25
N THR A 14 -6.13 3.66 -5.88
CA THR A 14 -6.17 2.20 -6.00
C THR A 14 -5.99 1.53 -4.63
N ALA A 15 -5.17 2.07 -3.72
CA ALA A 15 -5.08 1.57 -2.34
C ALA A 15 -6.43 1.62 -1.60
N ARG A 16 -7.22 2.70 -1.79
CA ARG A 16 -8.58 2.76 -1.23
C ARG A 16 -9.47 1.65 -1.78
N LYS A 17 -9.38 1.38 -3.09
CA LYS A 17 -10.12 0.28 -3.74
C LYS A 17 -9.66 -1.08 -3.21
N LEU A 18 -8.35 -1.29 -3.02
CA LEU A 18 -7.81 -2.51 -2.43
C LEU A 18 -8.37 -2.75 -1.02
N ARG A 19 -8.40 -1.71 -0.16
CA ARG A 19 -9.04 -1.77 1.16
C ARG A 19 -10.52 -2.16 1.04
N ALA A 20 -11.26 -1.53 0.13
CA ALA A 20 -12.68 -1.81 -0.09
C ALA A 20 -12.93 -3.23 -0.62
N ALA A 21 -12.01 -3.75 -1.45
CA ALA A 21 -12.03 -5.12 -1.96
C ALA A 21 -11.54 -6.16 -0.93
N GLY A 22 -11.23 -5.73 0.30
CA GLY A 22 -10.89 -6.64 1.40
C GLY A 22 -9.45 -7.13 1.41
N LEU A 23 -8.49 -6.39 0.82
CA LEU A 23 -7.07 -6.69 0.92
C LEU A 23 -6.69 -6.86 2.41
N PRO A 24 -6.24 -8.07 2.84
CA PRO A 24 -5.90 -8.29 4.24
C PRO A 24 -4.71 -7.42 4.65
N TRP A 25 -4.84 -6.73 5.77
CA TRP A 25 -3.77 -5.91 6.32
C TRP A 25 -3.73 -5.98 7.85
N VAL A 26 -2.53 -6.23 8.36
CA VAL A 26 -2.17 -6.10 9.78
C VAL A 26 -1.10 -5.01 9.89
N PRO A 27 -1.34 -3.93 10.66
CA PRO A 27 -0.36 -2.88 10.87
C PRO A 27 0.92 -3.43 11.52
N MET A 28 2.07 -3.10 10.95
CA MET A 28 3.37 -3.50 11.49
C MET A 28 4.41 -2.39 11.28
N PRO A 29 5.48 -2.36 12.11
CA PRO A 29 6.64 -1.54 11.82
C PRO A 29 7.17 -1.80 10.40
N GLY A 30 7.62 -0.76 9.71
CA GLY A 30 8.16 -0.88 8.37
C GLY A 30 7.19 -0.60 7.23
N GLN A 31 5.92 -0.32 7.52
CA GLN A 31 4.88 -0.07 6.51
C GLN A 31 4.62 1.43 6.32
N PHE A 32 4.16 1.81 5.12
CA PHE A 32 3.63 3.14 4.86
C PHE A 32 2.12 3.19 5.02
N VAL A 33 1.63 4.28 5.59
CA VAL A 33 0.20 4.55 5.74
C VAL A 33 -0.12 5.98 5.33
N LEU A 34 -1.31 6.20 4.80
CA LEU A 34 -1.91 7.51 4.60
C LEU A 34 -2.88 7.79 5.75
N ASP A 35 -2.63 8.89 6.46
CA ASP A 35 -3.51 9.44 7.50
C ASP A 35 -4.53 10.40 6.88
N GLU A 36 -5.66 9.83 6.45
CA GLU A 36 -6.76 10.60 5.87
C GLU A 36 -7.51 11.44 6.92
N HIS A 37 -7.31 11.13 8.20
CA HIS A 37 -8.05 11.70 9.33
C HIS A 37 -7.25 12.75 10.12
N ARG A 38 -5.99 13.00 9.73
CA ARG A 38 -5.07 13.97 10.36
C ARG A 38 -4.92 13.77 11.87
N VAL A 39 -4.80 12.50 12.28
CA VAL A 39 -4.53 12.11 13.66
C VAL A 39 -3.07 12.39 14.05
N VAL A 40 -2.16 12.30 13.08
CA VAL A 40 -0.76 12.64 13.28
C VAL A 40 -0.59 14.15 13.14
N GLU A 41 -0.34 14.83 14.26
CA GLU A 41 -0.23 16.30 14.30
C GLU A 41 1.02 16.84 13.61
N ARG A 42 2.06 16.01 13.44
CA ARG A 42 3.32 16.42 12.81
C ARG A 42 3.25 16.27 11.30
N GLU A 43 3.96 17.13 10.59
CA GLU A 43 4.13 16.99 9.14
C GLU A 43 4.89 15.71 8.80
N SER A 44 4.54 15.13 7.66
CA SER A 44 5.23 13.98 7.12
C SER A 44 6.58 14.38 6.51
N PRO A 45 7.65 13.60 6.73
CA PRO A 45 8.94 13.80 6.05
C PRO A 45 8.96 13.23 4.62
N PHE A 46 7.88 12.61 4.13
CA PHE A 46 7.80 11.96 2.82
C PHE A 46 6.95 12.77 1.84
N GLN A 47 5.66 12.86 2.15
CA GLN A 47 4.63 13.60 1.41
C GLN A 47 3.43 13.79 2.34
N ASP A 48 2.58 14.80 2.07
CA ASP A 48 1.47 15.14 2.96
C ASP A 48 0.61 13.91 3.34
N GLY A 49 0.32 13.80 4.64
CA GLY A 49 -0.45 12.70 5.23
C GLY A 49 0.19 11.30 5.18
N VAL A 50 1.33 11.08 4.53
CA VAL A 50 1.93 9.73 4.43
C VAL A 50 2.99 9.50 5.47
N PHE A 51 2.82 8.51 6.32
CA PHE A 51 3.74 8.21 7.40
C PHE A 51 4.33 6.82 7.27
N PHE A 52 5.56 6.67 7.75
CA PHE A 52 6.20 5.39 7.94
C PHE A 52 5.99 4.93 9.38
N VAL A 53 5.43 3.73 9.56
CA VAL A 53 5.21 3.15 10.88
C VAL A 53 6.55 2.71 11.45
N LEU A 54 7.23 3.61 12.17
CA LEU A 54 8.51 3.31 12.82
C LEU A 54 8.31 2.80 14.25
N ASN A 55 7.49 3.52 15.03
CA ASN A 55 7.14 3.17 16.40
C ASN A 55 5.67 2.76 16.46
N TYR A 56 5.42 1.45 16.42
CA TYR A 56 4.08 0.89 16.42
C TYR A 56 3.28 1.33 17.66
N GLU A 57 3.87 1.29 18.86
CA GLU A 57 3.18 1.69 20.10
C GLU A 57 2.70 3.14 20.07
N TYR A 58 3.52 4.06 19.53
CA TYR A 58 3.13 5.45 19.34
C TYR A 58 1.91 5.57 18.41
N PHE A 59 1.95 4.90 17.26
CA PHE A 59 0.85 4.93 16.29
C PHE A 59 -0.44 4.32 16.84
N MET A 60 -0.34 3.25 17.62
CA MET A 60 -1.50 2.66 18.30
C MET A 60 -2.05 3.60 19.37
N LYS A 61 -1.19 4.27 20.14
CA LYS A 61 -1.63 5.23 21.16
C LYS A 61 -2.40 6.40 20.55
N ILE A 62 -1.91 6.99 19.46
CA ILE A 62 -2.59 8.13 18.82
C ILE A 62 -3.90 7.72 18.13
N ALA A 63 -3.95 6.52 17.53
CA ALA A 63 -5.16 6.03 16.87
C ALA A 63 -6.20 5.50 17.88
N GLY A 64 -5.77 5.12 19.09
CA GLY A 64 -6.63 4.48 20.11
C GLY A 64 -6.73 2.96 19.98
N GLY A 65 -5.67 2.31 19.50
CA GLY A 65 -5.56 0.85 19.34
C GLY A 65 -5.51 0.39 17.88
N GLU A 66 -5.13 -0.88 17.67
CA GLU A 66 -4.92 -1.45 16.32
C GLU A 66 -6.19 -1.48 15.48
N GLU A 67 -7.35 -1.83 16.07
CA GLU A 67 -8.61 -1.87 15.34
C GLU A 67 -8.96 -0.50 14.75
N ARG A 68 -8.88 0.55 15.58
CA ARG A 68 -9.14 1.91 15.13
C ARG A 68 -8.08 2.40 14.15
N PHE A 69 -6.81 2.02 14.34
CA PHE A 69 -5.75 2.32 13.38
C PHE A 69 -6.07 1.75 11.99
N ARG A 70 -6.48 0.48 11.89
CA ARG A 70 -6.87 -0.15 10.61
C ARG A 70 -8.06 0.54 9.93
N GLN A 71 -8.95 1.15 10.71
CA GLN A 71 -10.11 1.86 10.18
C GLN A 71 -9.76 3.24 9.62
N ILE A 72 -8.88 3.99 10.29
CA ILE A 72 -8.61 5.40 9.98
C ILE A 72 -7.32 5.61 9.17
N MET A 73 -6.44 4.62 9.13
CA MET A 73 -5.22 4.67 8.33
C MET A 73 -5.42 3.82 7.07
N LEU A 74 -4.98 4.33 5.93
CA LEU A 74 -4.96 3.58 4.69
C LEU A 74 -3.55 3.01 4.48
N TRP A 75 -3.42 1.69 4.38
CA TRP A 75 -2.15 1.07 4.04
C TRP A 75 -1.72 1.40 2.60
N LEU A 76 -0.45 1.75 2.45
CA LEU A 76 0.20 1.98 1.16
C LEU A 76 1.30 0.93 0.95
N PRO A 77 0.95 -0.26 0.42
CA PRO A 77 1.91 -1.34 0.25
C PRO A 77 3.06 -0.96 -0.70
N MET A 78 4.29 -1.26 -0.31
CA MET A 78 5.43 -1.14 -1.21
C MET A 78 5.51 -2.34 -2.16
N TRP A 79 6.48 -2.33 -3.06
CA TRP A 79 6.68 -3.41 -4.03
C TRP A 79 6.70 -4.80 -3.38
N GLU A 80 7.50 -4.99 -2.33
CA GLU A 80 7.61 -6.29 -1.64
C GLU A 80 6.30 -6.71 -0.95
N ASP A 81 5.57 -5.75 -0.38
CA ASP A 81 4.24 -5.99 0.21
C ASP A 81 3.24 -6.47 -0.85
N CYS A 82 3.26 -5.84 -2.03
CA CYS A 82 2.41 -6.23 -3.14
C CYS A 82 2.74 -7.63 -3.63
N ARG A 83 4.03 -7.96 -3.74
CA ARG A 83 4.49 -9.31 -4.12
C ARG A 83 4.13 -10.36 -3.10
N ALA A 84 4.20 -10.06 -1.81
CA ALA A 84 3.74 -10.97 -0.77
C ALA A 84 2.22 -11.20 -0.88
N SER A 85 1.44 -10.15 -1.07
CA SER A 85 -0.02 -10.21 -1.19
C SER A 85 -0.46 -10.98 -2.45
N LEU A 86 0.17 -10.74 -3.60
CA LEU A 86 -0.09 -11.47 -4.85
C LEU A 86 0.21 -12.96 -4.72
N ARG A 87 1.34 -13.33 -4.08
CA ARG A 87 1.67 -14.73 -3.81
C ARG A 87 0.64 -15.40 -2.92
N ALA A 88 0.13 -14.70 -1.89
CA ALA A 88 -0.94 -15.22 -1.03
C ALA A 88 -2.26 -15.44 -1.80
N LEU A 89 -2.50 -14.67 -2.87
CA LEU A 89 -3.62 -14.83 -3.79
C LEU A 89 -3.35 -15.85 -4.92
N GLY A 90 -2.25 -16.60 -4.86
CA GLY A 90 -1.89 -17.61 -5.86
C GLY A 90 -1.29 -17.06 -7.15
N VAL A 91 -0.94 -15.77 -7.20
CA VAL A 91 -0.27 -15.16 -8.36
C VAL A 91 1.24 -15.36 -8.23
N GLY A 92 1.79 -16.19 -9.12
CA GLY A 92 3.21 -16.51 -9.15
C GLY A 92 4.08 -15.43 -9.81
N ASP A 93 5.39 -15.51 -9.58
CA ASP A 93 6.38 -14.54 -10.06
C ASP A 93 6.41 -14.40 -11.59
N HIS A 94 6.15 -15.50 -12.32
CA HIS A 94 6.10 -15.48 -13.77
C HIS A 94 4.96 -14.61 -14.31
N GLU A 95 3.78 -14.73 -13.71
CA GLU A 95 2.62 -13.93 -14.10
C GLU A 95 2.82 -12.45 -13.82
N VAL A 96 3.43 -12.12 -12.66
CA VAL A 96 3.80 -10.74 -12.34
C VAL A 96 4.79 -10.18 -13.35
N ALA A 97 5.83 -10.96 -13.69
CA ALA A 97 6.83 -10.55 -14.67
C ALA A 97 6.20 -10.32 -16.05
N ASP A 98 5.28 -11.18 -16.48
CA ASP A 98 4.57 -11.05 -17.75
C ASP A 98 3.66 -9.82 -17.76
N ARG A 99 2.90 -9.56 -16.68
CA ARG A 99 2.10 -8.34 -16.53
C ARG A 99 2.96 -7.09 -16.69
N LEU A 100 4.08 -7.01 -15.98
CA LEU A 100 4.96 -5.84 -15.99
C LEU A 100 5.66 -5.63 -17.34
N LYS A 101 5.97 -6.72 -18.07
CA LYS A 101 6.45 -6.63 -19.45
C LYS A 101 5.37 -6.10 -20.38
N GLN A 102 4.13 -6.60 -20.26
CA GLN A 102 3.02 -6.21 -21.13
C GLN A 102 2.64 -4.74 -20.97
N CYS A 103 2.72 -4.18 -19.76
CA CYS A 103 2.42 -2.78 -19.51
C CYS A 103 3.65 -1.85 -19.58
N ASN A 104 4.82 -2.35 -19.97
CA ASN A 104 6.09 -1.60 -19.91
C ASN A 104 6.41 -0.99 -18.53
N GLY A 105 5.90 -1.59 -17.44
CA GLY A 105 5.94 -1.00 -16.11
C GLY A 105 7.33 -0.68 -15.57
N PHE A 106 8.36 -1.45 -15.97
CA PHE A 106 9.75 -1.20 -15.61
C PHE A 106 10.38 0.02 -16.33
N VAL A 107 9.90 0.34 -17.54
CA VAL A 107 10.43 1.45 -18.34
C VAL A 107 9.87 2.77 -17.83
N ASP A 108 8.60 2.75 -17.43
CA ASP A 108 7.88 3.96 -17.03
C ASP A 108 7.99 4.28 -15.53
N GLY A 109 8.61 3.39 -14.73
CA GLY A 109 8.71 3.57 -13.27
C GLY A 109 7.36 3.40 -12.54
N LEU A 110 6.41 2.68 -13.17
CA LEU A 110 5.02 2.51 -12.73
C LEU A 110 4.76 1.12 -12.16
N GLU A 111 5.82 0.39 -11.84
CA GLU A 111 5.81 -0.95 -11.29
C GLU A 111 4.77 -1.16 -10.18
N ARG A 112 4.82 -0.31 -9.14
CA ARG A 112 3.93 -0.43 -7.97
C ARG A 112 2.47 -0.15 -8.33
N SER A 113 2.20 0.85 -9.18
CA SER A 113 0.85 1.12 -9.70
C SER A 113 0.26 -0.10 -10.41
N HIS A 114 1.03 -0.76 -11.26
CA HIS A 114 0.57 -1.97 -11.95
C HIS A 114 0.39 -3.17 -11.03
N LEU A 115 1.19 -3.28 -9.95
CA LEU A 115 0.94 -4.29 -8.93
C LEU A 115 -0.34 -4.02 -8.14
N TYR A 116 -0.66 -2.75 -7.84
CA TYR A 116 -1.92 -2.39 -7.20
C TYR A 116 -3.12 -2.78 -8.07
N GLU A 117 -3.04 -2.51 -9.37
CA GLU A 117 -4.07 -2.92 -10.33
C GLU A 117 -4.24 -4.45 -10.36
N LEU A 118 -3.14 -5.19 -10.46
CA LEU A 118 -3.18 -6.66 -10.48
C LEU A 118 -3.76 -7.23 -9.18
N LEU A 119 -3.41 -6.66 -8.02
CA LEU A 119 -4.00 -7.03 -6.75
C LEU A 119 -5.51 -6.81 -6.75
N LEU A 120 -5.96 -5.65 -7.22
CA LEU A 120 -7.37 -5.31 -7.25
C LEU A 120 -8.14 -6.27 -8.17
N GLU A 121 -7.64 -6.51 -9.38
CA GLU A 121 -8.22 -7.47 -10.32
C GLU A 121 -8.37 -8.87 -9.72
N ARG A 122 -7.43 -9.28 -8.85
CA ARG A 122 -7.45 -10.60 -8.20
C ARG A 122 -8.41 -10.67 -7.02
N LEU A 123 -8.50 -9.61 -6.23
CA LEU A 123 -9.45 -9.51 -5.12
C LEU A 123 -10.89 -9.46 -5.65
N GLU A 124 -11.16 -8.70 -6.71
CA GLU A 124 -12.50 -8.59 -7.31
C GLU A 124 -12.98 -9.88 -8.00
N ARG A 125 -12.07 -10.77 -8.37
CA ARG A 125 -12.37 -12.08 -8.97
C ARG A 125 -12.45 -13.22 -7.95
N SER A 126 -12.03 -12.98 -6.71
CA SER A 126 -12.10 -13.99 -5.66
C SER A 126 -13.54 -14.07 -5.15
N PRO A 127 -14.18 -15.27 -5.12
CA PRO A 127 -15.58 -15.44 -4.74
C PRO A 127 -15.87 -15.13 -3.27
#